data_AF-A0A263DI64-F1
#
_entry.id   AF-A0A263DI64-F1
#
_cell.length_a   1.000
_cell.length_b   1.000
_cell.length_c   1.000
_cell.angle_alpha   90.00
_cell.angle_beta   90.00
_cell.angle_gamma   90.00
#
_symmetry.space_group_name_H-M   'P 1'
#
loop_
_entity.id
_entity.type
_entity.pdbx_description
1 polymer ?
#
loop_
_entity_poly.entity_id
_entity_poly.type
_entity_poly.pdbx_seq_one_letter_code
_entity_poly.pdbx_strand_id
1 'polypeptide(L)'
;MNGVRIVLGGFRGLVGAMSMTGARTLASEFGLLTKGTPPERVAEEGVPQILRPVARDMRPATVDLLHLGYGSAGGAAYGMLPRRWRRRWYTGPLFGLVLWVGYLTGIAPLLGLRLERRREVREWAVLAADHVLYGLVVSRLGRPVD
;
A
#
# COMPACT_ATOMS: atom_id res chain seq x y z
N MET A 1 -26.76 -4.86 -4.61
CA MET A 1 -25.54 -4.80 -5.45
C MET A 1 -24.34 -4.06 -4.82
N ASN A 2 -24.34 -3.70 -3.53
CA ASN A 2 -23.17 -3.04 -2.90
C ASN A 2 -22.07 -4.02 -2.49
N GLY A 3 -22.43 -5.22 -1.99
CA GLY A 3 -21.46 -6.22 -1.48
C GLY A 3 -20.45 -6.71 -2.52
N VAL A 4 -20.92 -7.09 -3.72
CA VAL A 4 -20.03 -7.57 -4.81
C VAL A 4 -18.95 -6.55 -5.17
N ARG A 5 -19.26 -5.25 -5.13
CA ARG A 5 -18.28 -4.19 -5.42
C ARG A 5 -17.23 -4.03 -4.34
N ILE A 6 -17.62 -4.23 -3.08
CA ILE A 6 -16.71 -4.17 -1.94
C ILE A 6 -15.74 -5.35 -2.02
N VAL A 7 -16.24 -6.55 -2.31
CA VAL A 7 -15.42 -7.76 -2.50
C VAL A 7 -14.46 -7.62 -3.67
N LEU A 8 -14.95 -7.19 -4.84
CA LEU A 8 -14.08 -6.92 -6.01
C LEU A 8 -13.07 -5.80 -5.71
N GLY A 9 -13.49 -4.76 -4.98
CA GLY A 9 -12.58 -3.72 -4.50
C GLY A 9 -11.47 -4.32 -3.63
N GLY A 10 -11.81 -5.19 -2.70
CA GLY A 10 -10.85 -5.88 -1.84
C GLY A 10 -9.87 -6.75 -2.61
N PHE A 11 -10.34 -7.52 -3.60
CA PHE A 11 -9.47 -8.31 -4.46
C PHE A 11 -8.52 -7.42 -5.28
N ARG A 12 -9.01 -6.31 -5.85
CA ARG A 12 -8.12 -5.36 -6.55
C ARG A 12 -7.12 -4.71 -5.61
N GLY A 13 -7.52 -4.44 -4.37
CA GLY A 13 -6.64 -3.96 -3.32
C GLY A 13 -5.50 -4.94 -3.01
N LEU A 14 -5.81 -6.24 -2.96
CA LEU A 14 -4.82 -7.31 -2.81
C LEU A 14 -3.81 -7.28 -3.98
N VAL A 15 -4.32 -7.30 -5.22
CA VAL A 15 -3.48 -7.27 -6.43
C VAL A 15 -2.64 -5.99 -6.49
N GLY A 16 -3.23 -4.86 -6.10
CA GLY A 16 -2.54 -3.58 -6.00
C GLY A 16 -1.38 -3.63 -5.02
N ALA A 17 -1.57 -4.21 -3.83
CA ALA A 17 -0.51 -4.38 -2.84
C ALA A 17 0.61 -5.32 -3.35
N MET A 18 0.26 -6.44 -3.98
CA MET A 18 1.25 -7.32 -4.62
C MET A 18 2.06 -6.58 -5.71
N SER A 19 1.37 -5.73 -6.50
CA SER A 19 2.02 -4.91 -7.53
C SER A 19 2.99 -3.90 -6.92
N MET A 20 2.65 -3.29 -5.79
CA MET A 20 3.54 -2.39 -5.05
C MET A 20 4.77 -3.15 -4.55
N THR A 21 4.60 -4.33 -3.94
CA THR A 21 5.73 -5.16 -3.49
C THR A 21 6.66 -5.46 -4.66
N GLY A 22 6.13 -5.93 -5.80
CA GLY A 22 6.95 -6.19 -6.99
C GLY A 22 7.65 -4.94 -7.53
N ALA A 23 6.95 -3.80 -7.62
CA ALA A 23 7.53 -2.53 -8.06
C ALA A 23 8.67 -2.07 -7.14
N ARG A 24 8.50 -2.25 -5.83
CA ARG A 24 9.51 -1.94 -4.83
C ARG A 24 10.71 -2.85 -4.89
N THR A 25 10.52 -4.16 -5.07
CA THR A 25 11.62 -5.09 -5.28
C THR A 25 12.47 -4.67 -6.49
N LEU A 26 11.84 -4.41 -7.63
CA LEU A 26 12.55 -3.92 -8.82
C LEU A 26 13.26 -2.59 -8.56
N ALA A 27 12.59 -1.63 -7.90
CA ALA A 27 13.19 -0.36 -7.56
C ALA A 27 14.43 -0.52 -6.67
N SER A 28 14.40 -1.43 -5.70
CA SER A 28 15.57 -1.74 -4.86
C SER A 28 16.70 -2.36 -5.68
N GLU A 29 16.41 -3.33 -6.55
CA GLU A 29 17.41 -3.98 -7.43
C GLU A 29 18.09 -2.97 -8.38
N PHE A 30 17.35 -1.98 -8.88
CA PHE A 30 17.90 -0.88 -9.69
C PHE A 30 18.54 0.25 -8.86
N GLY A 31 18.69 0.08 -7.54
CA GLY A 31 19.25 1.09 -6.63
C GLY A 31 18.40 2.36 -6.51
N LEU A 32 17.12 2.31 -6.90
CA LEU A 32 16.13 3.39 -6.74
C LEU A 32 15.66 3.55 -5.30
N LEU A 33 15.74 2.47 -4.52
CA LEU A 33 15.51 2.45 -3.08
C LEU A 33 16.75 1.87 -2.40
N THR A 34 17.48 2.70 -1.68
CA THR A 34 18.73 2.31 -1.01
C THR A 34 18.54 2.01 0.47
N LYS A 35 17.47 2.56 1.05
CA LYS A 35 17.16 2.44 2.50
C LYS A 35 16.19 1.33 2.87
N GLY A 36 16.04 0.36 1.98
CA GLY A 36 15.01 -0.67 2.10
C GLY A 36 13.59 -0.11 1.99
N THR A 37 12.66 -1.04 2.01
CA THR A 37 11.25 -0.81 1.73
C THR A 37 10.46 -0.78 3.05
N PRO A 38 9.32 -0.06 3.13
CA PRO A 38 8.64 0.13 4.42
C PRO A 38 8.26 -1.17 5.16
N PRO A 39 7.76 -2.24 4.50
CA PRO A 39 7.57 -3.57 5.11
C PRO A 39 8.83 -4.16 5.75
N GLU A 40 9.96 -4.08 5.06
CA GLU A 40 11.24 -4.65 5.47
C GLU A 40 11.74 -3.93 6.72
N ARG A 41 11.65 -2.59 6.75
CA ARG A 41 11.99 -1.82 7.95
C ARG A 41 11.06 -2.11 9.13
N VAL A 42 9.76 -2.34 8.90
CA VAL A 42 8.83 -2.76 9.97
C VAL A 42 9.19 -4.14 10.52
N ALA A 43 9.66 -5.06 9.66
CA ALA A 43 10.07 -6.40 10.05
C ALA A 43 11.42 -6.40 10.80
N GLU A 44 12.40 -5.62 10.34
CA GLU A 44 13.77 -5.55 10.86
C GLU A 44 13.89 -4.68 12.12
N GLU A 45 13.29 -3.48 12.13
CA GLU A 45 13.38 -2.54 13.25
C GLU A 45 12.38 -2.86 14.38
N GLY A 46 11.66 -3.99 14.30
CA GLY A 46 10.46 -4.28 15.11
C GLY A 46 10.57 -3.89 16.60
N VAL A 47 9.50 -3.46 17.26
CA VAL A 47 8.17 -4.07 17.22
C VAL A 47 7.08 -3.07 17.66
N PRO A 48 6.15 -2.64 16.78
CA PRO A 48 4.82 -2.24 17.24
C PRO A 48 4.19 -3.41 18.00
N GLN A 49 3.52 -3.17 19.14
CA GLN A 49 3.05 -4.20 20.09
C GLN A 49 2.43 -5.45 19.46
N ILE A 50 1.79 -5.31 18.30
CA ILE A 50 1.20 -6.36 17.47
C ILE A 50 2.18 -7.45 16.97
N LEU A 51 3.46 -7.18 16.73
CA LEU A 51 4.43 -8.20 16.27
C LEU A 51 5.21 -8.88 17.41
N ARG A 52 4.98 -8.51 18.67
CA ARG A 52 5.66 -9.11 19.84
C ARG A 52 5.42 -10.63 19.94
N PRO A 53 4.21 -11.15 19.68
CA PRO A 53 3.93 -12.58 19.76
C PRO A 53 4.51 -13.39 18.59
N VAL A 54 4.98 -12.74 17.52
CA VAL A 54 5.40 -13.40 16.28
C VAL A 54 6.88 -13.76 16.35
N ALA A 55 7.18 -15.04 16.09
CA ALA A 55 8.55 -15.55 15.97
C ALA A 55 9.35 -14.70 14.97
N ARG A 56 10.62 -14.40 15.27
CA ARG A 56 11.44 -13.46 14.48
C ARG A 56 11.47 -13.84 13.00
N ASP A 57 11.63 -15.12 12.70
CA ASP A 57 11.72 -15.65 11.33
C ASP A 57 10.40 -15.49 10.55
N MET A 58 9.27 -15.36 11.25
CA MET A 58 7.93 -15.19 10.66
C MET A 58 7.52 -13.72 10.53
N ARG A 59 8.31 -12.77 11.07
CA ARG A 59 7.97 -11.34 11.03
C ARG A 59 7.90 -10.78 9.61
N PRO A 60 8.84 -11.05 8.69
CA PRO A 60 8.75 -10.54 7.32
C PRO A 60 7.46 -10.97 6.63
N ALA A 61 7.15 -12.27 6.66
CA ALA A 61 5.91 -12.82 6.11
C ALA A 61 4.65 -12.22 6.77
N THR A 62 4.70 -11.97 8.08
CA THR A 62 3.57 -11.32 8.79
C THR A 62 3.38 -9.88 8.35
N VAL A 63 4.46 -9.12 8.18
CA VAL A 63 4.38 -7.74 7.69
C VAL A 63 3.86 -7.70 6.26
N ASP A 64 4.29 -8.63 5.41
CA ASP A 64 3.74 -8.77 4.06
C ASP A 64 2.25 -9.09 4.08
N LEU A 65 1.82 -10.02 4.92
CA LEU A 65 0.40 -10.33 5.12
C LEU A 65 -0.40 -9.12 5.61
N LEU A 66 0.15 -8.34 6.55
CA LEU A 66 -0.46 -7.10 7.01
C LEU A 66 -0.54 -6.06 5.89
N HIS A 67 0.50 -5.95 5.06
CA HIS A 67 0.51 -5.05 3.91
C HIS A 67 -0.54 -5.44 2.86
N LEU A 68 -0.62 -6.73 2.54
CA LEU A 68 -1.64 -7.30 1.66
C LEU A 68 -3.04 -7.06 2.22
N GLY A 69 -3.26 -7.34 3.51
CA GLY A 69 -4.53 -7.12 4.20
C GLY A 69 -4.94 -5.64 4.22
N TYR A 70 -4.00 -4.74 4.50
CA TYR A 70 -4.22 -3.30 4.43
C TYR A 70 -4.58 -2.86 3.00
N GLY A 71 -3.87 -3.39 1.99
CA GLY A 71 -4.18 -3.18 0.59
C GLY A 71 -5.59 -3.65 0.22
N SER A 72 -6.01 -4.84 0.65
CA SER A 72 -7.36 -5.33 0.46
C SER A 72 -8.40 -4.46 1.14
N ALA A 73 -8.19 -4.05 2.39
CA ALA A 73 -9.11 -3.16 3.10
C ALA A 73 -9.25 -1.80 2.40
N GLY A 74 -8.13 -1.22 1.94
CA GLY A 74 -8.14 0.02 1.14
C GLY A 74 -8.92 -0.13 -0.16
N GLY A 75 -8.78 -1.25 -0.86
CA GLY A 75 -9.52 -1.51 -2.09
C GLY A 75 -11.02 -1.67 -1.86
N ALA A 76 -11.41 -2.35 -0.77
CA ALA A 76 -12.79 -2.45 -0.33
C ALA A 76 -13.39 -1.08 -0.02
N ALA A 77 -12.64 -0.23 0.70
CA ALA A 77 -13.04 1.15 1.00
C ALA A 77 -13.22 1.99 -0.28
N TYR A 78 -12.32 1.85 -1.27
CA TYR A 78 -12.52 2.48 -2.58
C TYR A 78 -13.80 1.99 -3.27
N GLY A 79 -14.13 0.71 -3.16
CA GLY A 79 -15.37 0.12 -3.65
C GLY A 79 -16.64 0.73 -3.04
N MET A 80 -16.54 1.29 -1.84
CA MET A 80 -17.65 1.98 -1.14
C MET A 80 -17.85 3.42 -1.63
N LEU A 81 -16.85 4.06 -2.25
CA LEU A 81 -16.97 5.45 -2.75
C LEU A 81 -18.13 5.61 -3.73
N PRO A 82 -18.92 6.70 -3.71
CA PRO A 82 -20.03 6.88 -4.65
C PRO A 82 -19.57 6.81 -6.12
N ARG A 83 -20.44 6.27 -7.00
CA ARG A 83 -20.11 6.06 -8.42
C ARG A 83 -19.60 7.31 -9.15
N ARG A 84 -20.12 8.49 -8.80
CA ARG A 84 -19.66 9.79 -9.34
C ARG A 84 -18.16 10.06 -9.14
N TRP A 85 -17.59 9.59 -8.02
CA TRP A 85 -16.17 9.73 -7.73
C TRP A 85 -15.36 8.68 -8.46
N ARG A 86 -15.79 7.42 -8.41
CA ARG A 86 -15.06 6.29 -9.04
C ARG A 86 -14.97 6.38 -10.57
N ARG A 87 -15.89 7.10 -11.23
CA ARG A 87 -15.85 7.27 -12.69
C ARG A 87 -14.69 8.15 -13.17
N ARG A 88 -14.20 9.07 -12.35
CA ARG A 88 -13.11 9.99 -12.72
C ARG A 88 -11.78 9.25 -12.74
N TRP A 89 -10.98 9.48 -13.78
CA TRP A 89 -9.75 8.73 -14.04
C TRP A 89 -8.66 8.96 -12.97
N TYR A 90 -8.69 10.10 -12.29
CA TYR A 90 -7.71 10.52 -11.29
C TYR A 90 -8.06 10.07 -9.86
N THR A 91 -9.30 9.64 -9.60
CA THR A 91 -9.73 9.28 -8.23
C THR A 91 -8.94 8.12 -7.66
N GLY A 92 -8.60 7.13 -8.48
CA GLY A 92 -7.73 6.01 -8.09
C GLY A 92 -6.35 6.49 -7.65
N PRO A 93 -5.56 7.14 -8.53
CA PRO A 93 -4.28 7.72 -8.19
C PRO A 93 -4.29 8.58 -6.92
N LEU A 94 -5.25 9.51 -6.81
CA LEU A 94 -5.38 10.36 -5.62
C LEU A 94 -5.70 9.55 -4.36
N PHE A 95 -6.55 8.53 -4.46
CA PHE A 95 -6.86 7.65 -3.35
C PHE A 95 -5.62 6.88 -2.86
N GLY A 96 -4.80 6.39 -3.78
CA GLY A 96 -3.52 5.76 -3.44
C GLY A 96 -2.59 6.71 -2.68
N LEU A 97 -2.43 7.95 -3.16
CA LEU A 97 -1.65 8.99 -2.47
C LEU A 97 -2.21 9.34 -1.09
N VAL A 98 -3.54 9.39 -0.94
CA VAL A 98 -4.18 9.62 0.36
C VAL A 98 -3.87 8.48 1.33
N LEU A 99 -3.93 7.22 0.87
CA LEU A 99 -3.53 6.07 1.69
C LEU A 99 -2.05 6.14 2.10
N TRP A 100 -1.19 6.59 1.19
CA TRP A 100 0.23 6.78 1.48
C TRP A 100 0.45 7.83 2.55
N VAL A 101 -0.14 9.01 2.40
CA VAL A 101 -0.06 10.10 3.40
C VAL A 101 -0.67 9.64 4.73
N GLY A 102 -1.77 8.90 4.70
CA GLY A 102 -2.38 8.30 5.89
C GLY A 102 -1.46 7.29 6.57
N TYR A 103 -0.69 6.50 5.81
CA TYR A 103 0.36 5.66 6.37
C TYR A 103 1.45 6.51 7.05
N LEU A 104 1.95 7.55 6.38
CA LEU A 104 3.02 8.40 6.93
C LEU A 104 2.59 9.16 8.19
N THR A 105 1.35 9.63 8.24
CA THR A 105 0.86 10.52 9.31
C THR A 105 0.13 9.79 10.42
N GLY A 106 -0.49 8.64 10.12
CA GLY A 106 -1.25 7.85 11.07
C GLY A 106 -0.53 6.57 11.48
N ILE A 107 -0.29 5.67 10.52
CA ILE A 107 0.17 4.30 10.82
C ILE A 107 1.63 4.28 11.27
N ALA A 108 2.54 4.89 10.51
CA ALA A 108 3.96 4.85 10.80
C ALA A 108 4.32 5.40 12.20
N PRO A 109 3.78 6.54 12.66
CA PRO A 109 4.00 7.03 14.01
C PRO A 109 3.40 6.09 15.08
N LEU A 110 2.21 5.55 14.87
CA LEU A 110 1.58 4.59 15.78
C LEU A 110 2.38 3.30 15.92
N LEU A 111 3.07 2.89 14.84
CA LEU A 111 3.95 1.73 14.86
C LEU A 111 5.34 2.04 15.43
N GLY A 112 5.60 3.28 15.84
CA GLY A 112 6.90 3.72 16.37
C GLY A 112 8.00 3.80 15.30
N LEU A 113 7.63 3.76 14.02
CA LEU A 113 8.60 3.80 12.93
C LEU A 113 9.22 5.19 12.85
N ARG A 114 10.54 5.25 12.95
CA ARG A 114 11.27 6.49 12.66
C ARG A 114 11.26 6.70 11.14
N LEU A 115 10.32 7.52 10.69
CA LEU A 115 10.38 8.09 9.35
C LEU A 115 11.67 8.90 9.26
N GLU A 116 12.62 8.38 8.49
CA GLU A 116 13.92 9.03 8.36
C GLU A 116 13.75 10.36 7.64
N ARG A 117 13.98 11.43 8.38
CA ARG A 117 13.89 12.81 7.88
C ARG A 117 14.91 13.09 6.75
N ARG A 118 15.90 12.21 6.54
CA ARG A 118 16.94 12.29 5.52
C ARG A 118 16.73 11.30 4.36
N ARG A 119 15.49 11.02 3.97
CA ARG A 119 15.23 10.21 2.77
C ARG A 119 15.37 11.08 1.52
N GLU A 120 16.00 10.55 0.48
CA GLU A 120 16.17 11.30 -0.77
C GLU A 120 14.83 11.56 -1.46
N VAL A 121 14.71 12.68 -2.18
CA VAL A 121 13.49 13.04 -2.94
C VAL A 121 13.12 11.93 -3.93
N ARG A 122 14.12 11.28 -4.53
CA ARG A 122 13.94 10.15 -5.45
C ARG A 122 13.24 8.97 -4.79
N GLU A 123 13.62 8.59 -3.56
CA GLU A 123 12.95 7.50 -2.84
C GLU A 123 11.51 7.87 -2.49
N TRP A 124 11.26 9.12 -2.07
CA TRP A 124 9.90 9.61 -1.86
C TRP A 124 9.08 9.54 -3.14
N ALA A 125 9.65 9.89 -4.29
CA ALA A 125 8.97 9.83 -5.57
C ALA A 125 8.62 8.39 -5.97
N VAL A 126 9.54 7.43 -5.76
CA VAL A 126 9.27 5.99 -6.01
C VAL A 126 8.12 5.48 -5.14
N LEU A 127 8.13 5.83 -3.84
CA LEU A 127 7.07 5.44 -2.91
C LEU A 127 5.74 6.14 -3.20
N ALA A 128 5.75 7.36 -3.73
CA ALA A 128 4.54 8.00 -4.23
C ALA A 128 4.01 7.27 -5.47
N ALA A 129 4.92 6.92 -6.39
CA ALA A 129 4.59 6.28 -7.65
C ALA A 129 3.99 4.88 -7.45
N ASP A 130 4.49 4.09 -6.49
CA ASP A 130 3.90 2.78 -6.19
C ASP A 130 2.46 2.89 -5.62
N HIS A 131 2.16 3.93 -4.84
CA HIS A 131 0.81 4.17 -4.35
C HIS A 131 -0.11 4.71 -5.45
N VAL A 132 0.42 5.49 -6.39
CA VAL A 132 -0.32 5.85 -7.61
C VAL A 132 -0.65 4.59 -8.42
N LEU A 133 0.30 3.66 -8.58
CA LEU A 133 0.09 2.37 -9.23
C LEU A 133 -1.00 1.56 -8.52
N TYR A 134 -0.95 1.45 -7.19
CA TYR A 134 -2.02 0.82 -6.41
C TYR A 134 -3.39 1.45 -6.71
N GLY A 135 -3.47 2.79 -6.70
CA GLY A 135 -4.68 3.52 -7.03
C GLY A 135 -5.21 3.24 -8.44
N LEU A 136 -4.30 3.09 -9.42
CA LEU A 136 -4.65 2.69 -10.78
C LEU A 136 -5.23 1.27 -10.82
N VAL A 137 -4.59 0.31 -10.15
CA VAL A 137 -5.06 -1.09 -10.09
C VAL A 137 -6.45 -1.16 -9.46
N VAL A 138 -6.65 -0.53 -8.30
CA VAL A 138 -7.93 -0.54 -7.58
C VAL A 138 -9.06 0.10 -8.40
N SER A 139 -8.76 1.14 -9.17
CA SER A 139 -9.76 1.87 -9.95
C SER A 139 -10.04 1.31 -11.35
N ARG A 140 -9.09 0.59 -11.96
CA ARG A 140 -9.17 0.20 -13.39
C ARG A 140 -9.36 -1.28 -13.67
N LEU A 141 -9.03 -2.20 -12.75
CA LEU A 141 -9.19 -3.65 -12.97
C LEU A 141 -10.66 -4.14 -12.99
N GLY A 142 -11.60 -3.29 -13.41
CA GLY A 142 -12.95 -3.66 -13.79
C GLY A 142 -13.85 -2.47 -14.06
N ARG A 143 -13.31 -1.50 -14.81
CA ARG A 143 -14.15 -0.90 -15.83
C ARG A 143 -14.40 -2.01 -16.85
N PRO A 144 -15.66 -2.36 -17.17
CA PRO A 144 -15.90 -3.01 -18.44
C PRO A 144 -15.19 -2.18 -19.51
N VAL A 145 -14.48 -2.84 -20.41
CA VAL A 145 -14.12 -2.22 -21.68
C VAL A 145 -15.47 -1.99 -22.34
N ASP A 146 -15.95 -0.75 -22.29
CA ASP A 146 -17.13 -0.34 -23.05
C ASP A 146 -16.80 -0.41 -24.55
#